data_AF-A0A0P1AS51-F1
#
_entry.id   AF-A0A0P1AS51-F1
#
_cell.length_a   1.000
_cell.length_b   1.000
_cell.length_c   1.000
_cell.angle_alpha   90.00
_cell.angle_beta   90.00
_cell.angle_gamma   90.00
#
_symmetry.space_group_name_H-M   'P 1'
#
loop_
_entity.id
_entity.type
_entity.pdbx_description
1 polymer ?
#
loop_
_entity_poly.entity_id
_entity_poly.type
_entity_poly.pdbx_seq_one_letter_code
_entity_poly.pdbx_strand_id
1 'polypeptide(L)'
;MSNSSTSSSQSNELSATKARQRRLLSLAHGITNLPELIRRRRFGVQVPVNFETVQTTNSRCPCCTHSLAPVKMSIFKAASVLAKKRLRSFKMDTRRCYLCGYLVCIDCWSAEYMERTVGRVVAIVVCTRCHANVQACDYSEVSDSRYHHGPVKVVEDPSDDSAAPLLIDFLQASLMNVSTDHADRAAILSVIRMLLHQNKEYSSDDEDSSDYDDSDHVTMQVLDKFLRNKEQLPDVASCKLTSAEHREYLIDLPVDPSTMVPSSVIPSHDNVRLRLANDKGLLQLAHQLAPLDSSSISIDQVCDVRDLDLLCQLAVRAMDCSNAFVTVMGINHNHVLATTNPGFQHAVVPREQTICQHTIMTTSPFVATHPEADVRFHKIMPVKALSIRFYVGFPVLVSKIDDSGNEFDIPVGTLCCTDSTARGELTRTQYRTMEQLTNTASRLIQLKAKQLQDQTTKLDKRAM
;
A
#
# COMPACT_ATOMS: atom_id res chain seq x y z
N MET A 1 -4.12 63.96 49.56
CA MET A 1 -3.69 63.00 48.51
C MET A 1 -3.89 61.60 49.06
N SER A 2 -4.80 60.77 48.51
CA SER A 2 -4.87 59.28 48.72
C SER A 2 -6.13 58.57 48.15
N ASN A 3 -7.01 59.18 47.34
CA ASN A 3 -8.27 58.50 46.90
C ASN A 3 -8.38 58.19 45.39
N SER A 4 -7.43 58.58 44.54
CA SER A 4 -7.50 58.39 43.09
C SER A 4 -6.83 57.11 42.57
N SER A 5 -5.95 56.50 43.36
CA SER A 5 -5.24 55.26 43.02
C SER A 5 -6.11 54.00 43.24
N THR A 6 -7.01 54.01 44.23
CA THR A 6 -7.82 52.82 44.58
C THR A 6 -8.95 52.54 43.58
N SER A 7 -9.55 53.57 42.97
CA SER A 7 -10.64 53.38 42.00
C SER A 7 -10.14 52.88 40.63
N SER A 8 -8.93 53.29 40.23
CA SER A 8 -8.31 52.85 38.97
C SER A 8 -7.84 51.40 39.03
N SER A 9 -7.36 50.94 40.20
CA SER A 9 -7.04 49.53 40.47
C SER A 9 -8.28 48.63 40.40
N GLN A 10 -9.40 49.03 41.02
CA GLN A 10 -10.66 48.26 40.99
C GLN A 10 -11.28 48.19 39.58
N SER A 11 -11.22 49.28 38.79
CA SER A 11 -11.72 49.27 37.41
C SER A 11 -10.88 48.38 36.49
N ASN A 12 -9.56 48.31 36.71
CA ASN A 12 -8.66 47.43 35.95
C ASN A 12 -8.89 45.95 36.30
N GLU A 13 -9.15 45.64 37.56
CA GLU A 13 -9.44 44.28 38.03
C GLU A 13 -10.80 43.75 37.51
N LEU A 14 -11.82 44.61 37.48
CA LEU A 14 -13.12 44.30 36.87
C LEU A 14 -13.02 44.11 35.35
N SER A 15 -12.20 44.91 34.66
CA SER A 15 -11.93 44.75 33.22
C SER A 15 -11.20 43.43 32.93
N ALA A 16 -10.17 43.10 33.72
CA ALA A 16 -9.44 41.84 33.63
C ALA A 16 -10.34 40.62 33.90
N THR A 17 -11.26 40.72 34.87
CA THR A 17 -12.22 39.65 35.19
C THR A 17 -13.22 39.45 34.06
N LYS A 18 -13.76 40.52 33.46
CA LYS A 18 -14.61 40.45 32.27
C LYS A 18 -13.88 39.86 31.07
N ALA A 19 -12.60 40.22 30.87
CA ALA A 19 -11.77 39.66 29.80
C ALA A 19 -11.51 38.16 30.00
N ARG A 20 -11.22 37.72 31.24
CA ARG A 20 -11.09 36.29 31.60
C ARG A 20 -12.39 35.53 31.34
N GLN A 21 -13.53 36.08 31.76
CA GLN A 21 -14.84 35.48 31.54
C GLN A 21 -15.16 35.32 30.04
N ARG A 22 -14.89 36.34 29.21
CA ARG A 22 -15.06 36.25 27.76
C ARG A 22 -14.18 35.16 27.13
N ARG A 23 -12.92 35.04 27.56
CA ARG A 23 -12.01 33.99 27.06
C ARG A 23 -12.50 32.60 27.46
N LEU A 24 -12.96 32.41 28.70
CA LEU A 24 -13.52 31.14 29.18
C LEU A 24 -14.79 30.76 28.41
N LEU A 25 -15.68 31.71 28.16
CA LEU A 25 -16.89 31.48 27.36
C LEU A 25 -16.54 31.15 25.89
N SER A 26 -15.56 31.85 25.31
CA SER A 26 -15.06 31.54 23.97
C SER A 26 -14.43 30.15 23.89
N LEU A 27 -13.69 29.74 24.93
CA LEU A 27 -13.12 28.40 25.02
C LEU A 27 -14.23 27.34 25.17
N ALA A 28 -15.20 27.57 26.04
CA ALA A 28 -16.34 26.67 26.24
C ALA A 28 -17.15 26.50 24.94
N HIS A 29 -17.41 27.59 24.22
CA HIS A 29 -18.07 27.53 22.91
C HIS A 29 -17.20 26.86 21.84
N GLY A 30 -15.88 27.03 21.89
CA GLY A 30 -14.95 26.29 21.04
C GLY A 30 -15.02 24.77 21.28
N ILE A 31 -15.08 24.36 22.55
CA ILE A 31 -15.14 22.95 22.95
C ILE A 31 -16.41 22.27 22.43
N THR A 32 -17.56 22.98 22.38
CA THR A 32 -18.81 22.40 21.84
C THR A 32 -18.73 22.08 20.35
N ASN A 33 -17.84 22.74 19.60
CA ASN A 33 -17.64 22.52 18.17
C ASN A 33 -16.55 21.46 17.86
N LEU A 34 -15.83 21.01 18.89
CA LEU A 34 -14.71 20.08 18.73
C LEU A 34 -15.11 18.73 18.11
N PRO A 35 -16.26 18.10 18.45
CA PRO A 35 -16.66 16.84 17.81
C PRO A 35 -16.86 16.95 16.30
N GLU A 36 -17.41 18.08 15.83
CA GLU A 36 -17.60 18.35 14.40
C GLU A 36 -16.25 18.59 13.72
N LEU A 37 -15.37 19.38 14.33
CA LEU A 37 -14.02 19.62 13.84
C LEU A 37 -13.22 18.31 13.71
N ILE A 38 -13.26 17.46 14.74
CA ILE A 38 -12.60 16.15 14.73
C ILE A 38 -13.15 15.30 13.59
N ARG A 39 -14.47 15.17 13.48
CA ARG A 39 -15.09 14.35 12.44
C ARG A 39 -14.72 14.84 11.04
N ARG A 40 -14.73 16.15 10.85
CA ARG A 40 -14.34 16.81 9.60
C ARG A 40 -12.90 16.50 9.19
N ARG A 41 -11.96 16.53 10.14
CA ARG A 41 -10.56 16.17 9.92
C ARG A 41 -10.39 14.67 9.65
N ARG A 42 -11.08 13.81 10.38
CA ARG A 42 -11.06 12.35 10.18
C ARG A 42 -11.51 11.94 8.78
N PHE A 43 -12.55 12.60 8.24
CA PHE A 43 -12.94 12.41 6.84
C PHE A 43 -11.85 12.88 5.88
N GLY A 44 -11.12 13.96 6.20
CA GLY A 44 -10.05 14.51 5.38
C GLY A 44 -8.83 13.60 5.25
N VAL A 45 -8.65 12.67 6.19
CA VAL A 45 -7.61 11.62 6.14
C VAL A 45 -7.97 10.49 5.17
N GLN A 46 -9.26 10.29 4.87
CA GLN A 46 -9.69 9.15 4.06
C GLN A 46 -9.47 9.39 2.56
N VAL A 47 -9.10 8.32 1.84
CA VAL A 47 -9.02 8.35 0.38
C VAL A 47 -10.38 8.01 -0.26
N PRO A 48 -11.04 8.96 -0.94
CA PRO A 48 -12.34 8.76 -1.55
C PRO A 48 -12.30 7.93 -2.84
N VAL A 49 -13.48 7.53 -3.30
CA VAL A 49 -13.65 6.98 -4.66
C VAL A 49 -13.58 8.07 -5.71
N ASN A 50 -12.99 7.76 -6.87
CA ASN A 50 -13.21 8.56 -8.06
C ASN A 50 -14.58 8.21 -8.66
N PHE A 51 -15.51 9.17 -8.63
CA PHE A 51 -16.86 8.96 -9.14
C PHE A 51 -16.93 8.89 -10.67
N GLU A 52 -15.95 9.45 -11.37
CA GLU A 52 -15.93 9.49 -12.84
C GLU A 52 -15.50 8.15 -13.43
N THR A 53 -14.60 7.43 -12.75
CA THR A 53 -14.05 6.15 -13.26
C THR A 53 -14.84 4.93 -12.81
N VAL A 54 -15.55 5.03 -11.67
CA VAL A 54 -16.24 3.89 -11.08
C VAL A 54 -17.76 4.00 -11.29
N GLN A 55 -18.39 2.95 -11.81
CA GLN A 55 -19.85 2.82 -11.85
C GLN A 55 -20.34 1.95 -10.68
N THR A 56 -21.56 2.20 -10.19
CA THR A 56 -22.08 1.47 -9.02
C THR A 56 -23.59 1.24 -9.08
N THR A 57 -24.04 0.24 -8.33
CA THR A 57 -25.45 -0.03 -8.02
C THR A 57 -25.71 0.10 -6.51
N ASN A 58 -26.98 0.03 -6.11
CA ASN A 58 -27.39 0.00 -4.70
C ASN A 58 -27.35 -1.43 -4.15
N SER A 59 -26.17 -2.06 -4.18
CA SER A 59 -25.98 -3.46 -3.76
C SER A 59 -25.57 -3.62 -2.30
N ARG A 60 -25.28 -2.51 -1.59
CA ARG A 60 -24.70 -2.51 -0.24
C ARG A 60 -25.36 -1.53 0.73
N CYS A 61 -26.49 -0.92 0.37
CA CYS A 61 -27.17 0.00 1.26
C CYS A 61 -27.63 -0.72 2.54
N PRO A 62 -27.22 -0.25 3.74
CA PRO A 62 -27.52 -0.91 5.00
C PRO A 62 -29.01 -1.24 5.19
N CYS A 63 -29.91 -0.29 4.90
CA CYS A 63 -31.37 -0.46 5.03
C CYS A 63 -31.92 -1.48 4.01
N CYS A 64 -31.50 -1.37 2.75
CA CYS A 64 -32.11 -2.11 1.64
C CYS A 64 -31.66 -3.57 1.57
N THR A 65 -30.40 -3.85 1.88
CA THR A 65 -29.85 -5.21 1.77
C THR A 65 -30.18 -6.05 2.99
N HIS A 66 -30.33 -5.45 4.18
CA HIS A 66 -30.75 -6.17 5.38
C HIS A 66 -32.21 -6.65 5.30
N SER A 67 -33.06 -5.93 4.57
CA SER A 67 -34.45 -6.34 4.32
C SER A 67 -34.60 -7.48 3.29
N LEU A 68 -33.49 -7.93 2.67
CA LEU A 68 -33.45 -8.95 1.61
C LEU A 68 -32.59 -10.17 1.99
N ALA A 69 -32.65 -10.61 3.25
CA ALA A 69 -32.14 -11.91 3.70
C ALA A 69 -32.75 -13.10 2.88
N PRO A 70 -32.15 -14.31 2.85
CA PRO A 70 -32.03 -15.20 1.67
C PRO A 70 -33.32 -15.74 1.03
N VAL A 71 -34.50 -15.50 1.60
CA VAL A 71 -35.76 -16.08 1.13
C VAL A 71 -36.31 -15.38 -0.13
N LYS A 72 -35.71 -14.26 -0.57
CA LYS A 72 -36.23 -13.49 -1.73
C LYS A 72 -35.29 -13.37 -2.93
N MET A 73 -34.14 -14.04 -2.93
CA MET A 73 -33.18 -13.96 -4.05
C MET A 73 -33.64 -14.69 -5.33
N SER A 74 -34.64 -15.58 -5.27
CA SER A 74 -35.23 -16.22 -6.47
C SER A 74 -36.17 -15.31 -7.27
N ILE A 75 -36.53 -14.12 -6.77
CA ILE A 75 -37.53 -13.25 -7.44
C ILE A 75 -36.87 -12.07 -8.17
N PHE A 76 -35.64 -11.68 -7.83
CA PHE A 76 -34.98 -10.51 -8.44
C PHE A 76 -34.52 -10.72 -9.90
N LYS A 77 -34.34 -11.96 -10.36
CA LYS A 77 -34.13 -12.23 -11.80
C LYS A 77 -35.42 -12.21 -12.63
N ALA A 78 -36.60 -12.33 -12.00
CA ALA A 78 -37.90 -12.30 -12.67
C ALA A 78 -38.62 -10.94 -12.53
N ALA A 79 -38.19 -10.07 -11.61
CA ALA A 79 -38.85 -8.80 -11.31
C ALA A 79 -38.51 -7.65 -12.26
N SER A 80 -37.60 -7.83 -13.22
CA SER A 80 -37.29 -6.81 -14.24
C SER A 80 -38.40 -6.61 -15.28
N VAL A 81 -39.46 -7.44 -15.28
CA VAL A 81 -40.55 -7.36 -16.28
C VAL A 81 -41.93 -7.02 -15.68
N LEU A 82 -42.15 -7.12 -14.36
CA LEU A 82 -43.49 -6.96 -13.76
C LEU A 82 -43.64 -5.86 -12.70
N ALA A 83 -42.63 -5.02 -12.46
CA ALA A 83 -42.70 -3.94 -11.48
C ALA A 83 -43.49 -2.68 -11.94
N LYS A 84 -44.60 -2.85 -12.67
CA LYS A 84 -45.51 -1.75 -13.06
C LYS A 84 -46.82 -1.66 -12.29
N LYS A 85 -47.09 -2.53 -11.31
CA LYS A 85 -48.30 -2.39 -10.47
C LYS A 85 -48.01 -2.64 -8.99
N ARG A 86 -48.07 -1.56 -8.21
CA ARG A 86 -48.14 -1.50 -6.73
C ARG A 86 -46.83 -1.73 -5.96
N LEU A 87 -45.84 -0.88 -6.20
CA LEU A 87 -45.11 -0.28 -5.08
C LEU A 87 -45.28 1.23 -5.23
N ARG A 88 -45.55 1.92 -4.12
CA ARG A 88 -45.51 3.38 -4.08
C ARG A 88 -44.24 3.81 -4.79
N SER A 89 -44.37 4.80 -5.67
CA SER A 89 -43.25 5.59 -6.17
C SER A 89 -42.56 6.23 -4.96
N PHE A 90 -41.74 5.47 -4.24
CA PHE A 90 -40.77 6.02 -3.32
C PHE A 90 -39.77 6.70 -4.24
N LYS A 91 -39.84 8.03 -4.25
CA LYS A 91 -38.80 8.89 -4.76
C LYS A 91 -37.54 8.54 -3.93
N MET A 92 -36.80 7.53 -4.38
CA MET A 92 -35.59 7.09 -3.73
C MET A 92 -34.55 8.16 -4.05
N ASP A 93 -34.43 9.17 -3.19
CA ASP A 93 -33.30 10.11 -3.23
C ASP A 93 -32.04 9.34 -2.82
N THR A 94 -31.56 8.52 -3.75
CA THR A 94 -30.33 7.76 -3.58
C THR A 94 -29.16 8.67 -3.85
N ARG A 95 -28.20 8.67 -2.94
CA ARG A 95 -26.94 9.37 -3.13
C ARG A 95 -25.80 8.39 -3.18
N ARG A 96 -24.72 8.80 -3.84
CA ARG A 96 -23.49 8.03 -3.90
C ARG A 96 -22.62 8.41 -2.70
N CYS A 97 -22.23 7.42 -1.91
CA CYS A 97 -21.34 7.64 -0.78
C CYS A 97 -19.94 8.03 -1.28
N TYR A 98 -19.42 9.16 -0.79
CA TYR A 98 -18.08 9.70 -1.08
C TYR A 98 -16.96 8.72 -0.75
N LEU A 99 -17.11 7.96 0.33
CA LEU A 99 -16.06 7.06 0.81
C LEU A 99 -16.10 5.68 0.19
N CYS A 100 -17.21 4.94 0.20
CA CYS A 100 -17.24 3.58 -0.35
C CYS A 100 -17.59 3.54 -1.85
N GLY A 101 -18.26 4.58 -2.35
CA GLY A 101 -18.69 4.69 -3.74
C GLY A 101 -20.03 4.05 -4.07
N TYR A 102 -20.68 3.32 -3.14
CA TYR A 102 -21.99 2.70 -3.35
C TYR A 102 -23.15 3.71 -3.34
N LEU A 103 -24.25 3.36 -4.02
CA LEU A 103 -25.52 4.07 -3.90
C LEU A 103 -26.25 3.66 -2.63
N VAL A 104 -26.80 4.62 -1.89
CA VAL A 104 -27.48 4.40 -0.60
C VAL A 104 -28.80 5.16 -0.51
N CYS A 105 -29.77 4.56 0.20
CA CYS A 105 -31.11 5.11 0.45
C CYS A 105 -31.03 6.40 1.28
N ILE A 106 -32.05 7.27 1.21
CA ILE A 106 -32.13 8.51 2.00
C ILE A 106 -31.96 8.26 3.51
N ASP A 107 -32.40 7.10 3.99
CA ASP A 107 -32.28 6.71 5.41
C ASP A 107 -30.88 6.20 5.79
N CYS A 108 -29.97 6.06 4.83
CA CYS A 108 -28.64 5.47 5.02
C CYS A 108 -27.48 6.42 4.71
N TRP A 109 -27.75 7.69 4.38
CA TRP A 109 -26.70 8.68 4.19
C TRP A 109 -26.94 9.95 5.01
N SER A 110 -25.84 10.59 5.39
CA SER A 110 -25.82 11.93 5.98
C SER A 110 -24.94 12.85 5.13
N ALA A 111 -25.29 14.15 5.12
CA ALA A 111 -24.37 15.17 4.68
C ALA A 111 -23.34 15.41 5.78
N GLU A 112 -22.07 15.27 5.45
CA GLU A 112 -20.94 15.53 6.34
C GLU A 112 -20.04 16.58 5.73
N TYR A 113 -19.13 17.13 6.52
CA TYR A 113 -18.12 18.06 6.05
C TYR A 113 -16.74 17.43 6.15
N MET A 114 -15.87 17.78 5.21
CA MET A 114 -14.50 17.30 5.16
C MET A 114 -13.53 18.48 4.99
N GLU A 115 -12.42 18.44 5.70
CA GLU A 115 -11.33 19.40 5.55
C GLU A 115 -10.35 18.90 4.48
N ARG A 116 -10.03 19.75 3.51
CA ARG A 116 -8.97 19.51 2.51
C ARG A 116 -7.65 20.12 2.99
N THR A 117 -6.57 19.75 2.32
CA THR A 117 -5.18 20.18 2.56
C THR A 117 -4.95 21.68 2.75
N VAL A 118 -5.81 22.53 2.21
CA VAL A 118 -5.68 24.01 2.29
C VAL A 118 -6.65 24.61 3.33
N GLY A 119 -7.11 23.81 4.29
CA GLY A 119 -8.12 24.21 5.30
C GLY A 119 -9.52 24.47 4.71
N ARG A 120 -9.72 24.19 3.41
CA ARG A 120 -11.02 24.32 2.75
C ARG A 120 -11.95 23.22 3.22
N VAL A 121 -13.18 23.59 3.55
CA VAL A 121 -14.21 22.65 3.96
C VAL A 121 -15.16 22.38 2.81
N VAL A 122 -15.44 21.11 2.54
CA VAL A 122 -16.36 20.67 1.49
C VAL A 122 -17.45 19.77 2.06
N ALA A 123 -18.67 19.88 1.54
CA ALA A 123 -19.77 18.98 1.88
C ALA A 123 -19.65 17.67 1.10
N ILE A 124 -19.82 16.55 1.79
CA ILE A 124 -19.75 15.19 1.24
C ILE A 124 -20.97 14.39 1.67
N VAL A 125 -21.33 13.39 0.87
CA VAL A 125 -22.35 12.41 1.23
C VAL A 125 -21.65 11.19 1.80
N VAL A 126 -21.99 10.77 3.02
CA VAL A 126 -21.39 9.58 3.64
C VAL A 126 -22.48 8.64 4.10
N CYS A 127 -22.32 7.34 3.82
CA CYS A 127 -23.27 6.35 4.33
C CYS A 127 -22.99 6.02 5.80
N THR A 128 -24.02 5.58 6.53
CA THR A 128 -23.93 5.23 7.96
C THR A 128 -22.82 4.21 8.25
N ARG A 129 -22.58 3.27 7.33
CA ARG A 129 -21.49 2.30 7.44
C ARG A 129 -20.12 2.97 7.33
N CYS A 130 -19.91 3.84 6.36
CA CYS A 130 -18.65 4.58 6.22
C CYS A 130 -18.40 5.48 7.43
N HIS A 131 -19.45 6.13 7.95
CA HIS A 131 -19.34 6.93 9.16
C HIS A 131 -18.84 6.09 10.35
N ALA A 132 -19.41 4.91 10.58
CA ALA A 132 -18.97 4.01 11.66
C ALA A 132 -17.51 3.54 11.47
N ASN A 133 -17.10 3.24 10.24
CA ASN A 133 -15.73 2.82 9.94
C ASN A 133 -14.72 3.96 10.19
N VAL A 134 -15.03 5.19 9.78
CA VAL A 134 -14.19 6.38 10.08
C VAL A 134 -14.10 6.61 11.58
N GLN A 135 -15.18 6.38 12.34
CA GLN A 135 -15.12 6.52 13.79
C GLN A 135 -14.23 5.48 14.49
N ALA A 136 -14.09 4.28 13.91
CA ALA A 136 -13.37 3.15 14.48
C ALA A 136 -11.86 3.15 14.19
N CYS A 137 -11.38 4.04 13.32
CA CYS A 137 -9.96 4.20 13.02
C CYS A 137 -9.21 4.85 14.19
N ASP A 138 -7.89 4.60 14.26
CA ASP A 138 -7.00 5.23 15.23
C ASP A 138 -6.40 6.51 14.64
N TYR A 139 -6.57 7.64 15.32
CA TYR A 139 -6.06 8.94 14.88
C TYR A 139 -5.04 9.53 15.86
N SER A 140 -4.57 8.73 16.83
CA SER A 140 -3.67 9.19 17.89
C SER A 140 -2.36 9.78 17.36
N GLU A 141 -1.82 9.16 16.31
CA GLU A 141 -0.54 9.57 15.68
C GLU A 141 -0.72 10.50 14.48
N VAL A 142 -1.96 10.84 14.11
CA VAL A 142 -2.22 11.77 13.00
C VAL A 142 -1.95 13.20 13.48
N SER A 143 -0.73 13.68 13.24
CA SER A 143 -0.30 15.01 13.67
C SER A 143 -0.79 16.12 12.73
N ASP A 144 -0.98 17.34 13.27
CA ASP A 144 -1.37 18.53 12.50
C ASP A 144 -0.19 19.12 11.67
N SER A 145 0.86 18.32 11.42
CA SER A 145 2.05 18.76 10.68
C SER A 145 1.69 18.95 9.19
N ARG A 146 2.09 20.08 8.60
CA ARG A 146 1.86 20.37 7.18
C ARG A 146 2.48 19.33 6.23
N TYR A 147 3.38 18.48 6.72
CA TYR A 147 4.08 17.45 5.96
C TYR A 147 3.28 16.15 5.81
N HIS A 148 2.25 15.92 6.64
CA HIS A 148 1.37 14.75 6.54
C HIS A 148 -0.03 15.11 6.01
N HIS A 149 -0.28 16.39 5.73
CA HIS A 149 -1.55 16.83 5.18
C HIS A 149 -1.55 16.73 3.66
N GLY A 150 -2.23 15.70 3.16
CA GLY A 150 -2.66 15.61 1.78
C GLY A 150 -2.34 14.31 1.09
N PRO A 151 -2.60 14.28 -0.23
CA PRO A 151 -2.20 13.17 -1.06
C PRO A 151 -0.71 12.94 -0.94
N VAL A 152 -0.34 11.66 -0.85
CA VAL A 152 1.06 11.27 -0.95
C VAL A 152 1.60 11.71 -2.31
N LYS A 153 2.82 12.24 -2.33
CA LYS A 153 3.49 12.72 -3.53
C LYS A 153 4.96 12.34 -3.54
N VAL A 154 5.54 12.34 -4.72
CA VAL A 154 7.00 12.33 -4.88
C VAL A 154 7.51 13.77 -4.80
N VAL A 155 8.66 13.98 -4.18
CA VAL A 155 9.31 15.28 -4.00
C VAL A 155 10.77 15.20 -4.48
N GLU A 156 11.35 16.36 -4.76
CA GLU A 156 12.78 16.46 -5.07
C GLU A 156 13.63 15.93 -3.90
N ASP A 157 14.79 15.35 -4.24
CA ASP A 157 15.73 14.90 -3.22
C ASP A 157 16.31 16.09 -2.44
N PRO A 158 16.50 15.97 -1.11
CA PRO A 158 17.27 16.94 -0.35
C PRO A 158 18.70 17.03 -0.89
N SER A 159 19.38 18.16 -0.70
CA SER A 159 20.68 18.44 -1.33
C SER A 159 21.79 17.41 -1.04
N ASP A 160 21.70 16.64 0.06
CA ASP A 160 22.71 15.67 0.49
C ASP A 160 22.17 14.28 0.88
N ASP A 161 20.88 14.00 0.67
CA ASP A 161 20.25 12.79 1.21
C ASP A 161 20.08 11.72 0.11
N SER A 162 21.11 10.91 -0.08
CA SER A 162 21.08 9.75 -0.99
C SER A 162 21.31 8.47 -0.21
N ALA A 163 20.43 7.50 -0.40
CA ALA A 163 20.60 6.16 0.16
C ALA A 163 21.73 5.37 -0.54
N ALA A 164 22.21 5.81 -1.71
CA ALA A 164 23.22 5.10 -2.50
C ALA A 164 24.46 4.68 -1.68
N PRO A 165 25.16 5.56 -0.95
CA PRO A 165 26.28 5.16 -0.09
C PRO A 165 25.91 4.06 0.91
N LEU A 166 24.74 4.16 1.57
CA LEU A 166 24.30 3.14 2.53
C LEU A 166 24.07 1.77 1.88
N LEU A 167 23.57 1.75 0.64
CA LEU A 167 23.37 0.51 -0.12
C LEU A 167 24.71 -0.09 -0.56
N ILE A 168 25.64 0.73 -1.02
CA ILE A 168 26.98 0.32 -1.44
C ILE A 168 27.79 -0.22 -0.26
N ASP A 169 27.84 0.52 0.84
CA ASP A 169 28.54 0.10 2.07
C ASP A 169 27.99 -1.23 2.58
N PHE A 170 26.66 -1.39 2.53
CA PHE A 170 26.03 -2.64 2.93
C PHE A 170 26.39 -3.82 2.01
N LEU A 171 26.38 -3.63 0.70
CA LEU A 171 26.76 -4.67 -0.27
C LEU A 171 28.24 -5.03 -0.15
N GLN A 172 29.12 -4.04 0.00
CA GLN A 172 30.55 -4.25 0.19
C GLN A 172 30.83 -4.98 1.50
N ALA A 173 30.21 -4.56 2.61
CA ALA A 173 30.33 -5.26 3.88
C ALA A 173 29.79 -6.70 3.80
N SER A 174 28.69 -6.91 3.06
CA SER A 174 28.13 -8.24 2.84
C SER A 174 29.12 -9.13 2.07
N LEU A 175 29.73 -8.63 0.99
CA LEU A 175 30.74 -9.37 0.21
C LEU A 175 31.99 -9.71 1.04
N MET A 176 32.47 -8.78 1.87
CA MET A 176 33.65 -8.99 2.72
C MET A 176 33.42 -10.01 3.84
N ASN A 177 32.18 -10.12 4.34
CA ASN A 177 31.83 -11.04 5.42
C ASN A 177 31.49 -12.46 4.93
N VAL A 178 31.45 -12.72 3.61
CA VAL A 178 31.21 -14.07 3.06
C VAL A 178 32.48 -14.92 3.16
N SER A 179 32.93 -15.23 4.37
CA SER A 179 34.21 -15.91 4.54
C SER A 179 34.19 -17.43 4.25
N THR A 180 33.05 -18.06 3.90
CA THR A 180 33.02 -19.50 3.53
C THR A 180 31.87 -20.01 2.62
N ASP A 181 30.76 -19.28 2.38
CA ASP A 181 29.66 -19.78 1.54
C ASP A 181 29.66 -19.18 0.13
N HIS A 182 30.09 -19.97 -0.88
CA HIS A 182 30.08 -19.58 -2.29
C HIS A 182 28.70 -19.10 -2.78
N ALA A 183 27.62 -19.60 -2.18
CA ALA A 183 26.28 -19.32 -2.66
C ALA A 183 25.71 -17.99 -2.14
N ASP A 184 26.15 -17.49 -0.97
CA ASP A 184 25.85 -16.12 -0.51
C ASP A 184 26.50 -15.08 -1.44
N ARG A 185 27.79 -15.28 -1.76
CA ARG A 185 28.53 -14.44 -2.70
C ARG A 185 27.88 -14.46 -4.09
N ALA A 186 27.47 -15.63 -4.57
CA ALA A 186 26.76 -15.76 -5.84
C ALA A 186 25.41 -15.03 -5.85
N ALA A 187 24.64 -15.07 -4.76
CA ALA A 187 23.38 -14.35 -4.63
C ALA A 187 23.59 -12.82 -4.68
N ILE A 188 24.60 -12.30 -3.97
CA ILE A 188 24.94 -10.86 -3.99
C ILE A 188 25.33 -10.42 -5.40
N LEU A 189 26.25 -11.13 -6.05
CA LEU A 189 26.69 -10.82 -7.41
C LEU A 189 25.56 -10.99 -8.44
N SER A 190 24.61 -11.91 -8.22
CA SER A 190 23.41 -12.03 -9.05
C SER A 190 22.55 -10.78 -8.97
N VAL A 191 22.26 -10.28 -7.77
CA VAL A 191 21.49 -9.04 -7.57
C VAL A 191 22.19 -7.84 -8.19
N ILE A 192 23.51 -7.68 -7.97
CA ILE A 192 24.28 -6.57 -8.54
C ILE A 192 24.25 -6.59 -10.06
N ARG A 193 24.54 -7.74 -10.68
CA ARG A 193 24.47 -7.90 -12.15
C ARG A 193 23.08 -7.58 -12.68
N MET A 194 22.04 -8.05 -12.02
CA MET A 194 20.67 -7.80 -12.45
C MET A 194 20.25 -6.34 -12.31
N LEU A 195 20.75 -5.60 -11.30
CA LEU A 195 20.53 -4.16 -11.18
C LEU A 195 21.22 -3.40 -12.32
N LEU A 196 22.47 -3.73 -12.63
CA LEU A 196 23.23 -3.08 -13.71
C LEU A 196 22.64 -3.36 -15.10
N HIS A 197 22.21 -4.60 -15.38
CA HIS A 197 21.58 -4.99 -16.65
C HIS A 197 20.22 -4.36 -16.91
N GLN A 198 19.61 -3.63 -15.96
CA GLN A 198 18.38 -2.88 -16.24
C GLN A 198 18.60 -1.68 -17.16
N ASN A 199 19.85 -1.21 -17.31
CA ASN A 199 20.21 -0.19 -18.27
C ASN A 199 20.88 -0.80 -19.49
N LYS A 200 20.37 -0.47 -20.69
CA LYS A 200 20.97 -0.83 -21.98
C LYS A 200 22.42 -0.34 -22.13
N GLU A 201 22.82 0.66 -21.36
CA GLU A 201 24.15 1.29 -21.40
C GLU A 201 25.27 0.46 -20.73
N TYR A 202 24.91 -0.50 -19.87
CA TYR A 202 25.85 -1.39 -19.18
C TYR A 202 25.77 -2.85 -19.66
N SER A 203 25.07 -3.10 -20.78
CA SER A 203 25.01 -4.43 -21.40
C SER A 203 26.23 -4.64 -22.30
N SER A 204 27.42 -4.83 -21.71
CA SER A 204 28.58 -5.36 -22.42
C SER A 204 28.52 -6.90 -22.42
N ASP A 205 28.65 -7.49 -23.61
CA ASP A 205 28.67 -8.93 -23.89
C ASP A 205 29.94 -9.65 -23.36
N ASP A 206 30.38 -9.38 -22.13
CA ASP A 206 31.57 -10.01 -21.56
C ASP A 206 31.19 -11.14 -20.58
N GLU A 207 30.64 -12.21 -21.14
CA GLU A 207 30.67 -13.54 -20.53
C GLU A 207 32.08 -14.14 -20.75
N ASP A 208 33.07 -13.72 -19.97
CA ASP A 208 34.24 -14.53 -19.56
C ASP A 208 35.35 -13.63 -18.96
N SER A 209 35.48 -13.60 -17.63
CA SER A 209 36.77 -13.28 -17.00
C SER A 209 36.85 -13.84 -15.59
N SER A 210 37.79 -14.76 -15.40
CA SER A 210 38.06 -15.52 -14.19
C SER A 210 39.17 -14.88 -13.35
N ASP A 211 38.96 -13.65 -12.86
CA ASP A 211 39.85 -13.05 -11.86
C ASP A 211 39.01 -12.35 -10.77
N TYR A 212 38.97 -12.95 -9.57
CA TYR A 212 37.83 -12.79 -8.65
C TYR A 212 37.91 -11.60 -7.67
N ASP A 213 39.07 -10.95 -7.51
CA ASP A 213 39.23 -9.88 -6.51
C ASP A 213 39.27 -8.46 -7.10
N ASP A 214 39.85 -8.25 -8.29
CA ASP A 214 39.89 -6.93 -8.94
C ASP A 214 38.54 -6.59 -9.61
N SER A 215 37.81 -7.62 -10.06
CA SER A 215 36.50 -7.49 -10.72
C SER A 215 35.40 -6.96 -9.78
N ASP A 216 35.39 -7.39 -8.52
CA ASP A 216 34.36 -7.00 -7.55
C ASP A 216 34.41 -5.51 -7.20
N HIS A 217 35.62 -4.99 -6.96
CA HIS A 217 35.81 -3.59 -6.61
C HIS A 217 35.39 -2.69 -7.78
N VAL A 218 35.75 -3.06 -9.01
CA VAL A 218 35.30 -2.35 -10.23
C VAL A 218 33.77 -2.43 -10.34
N THR A 219 33.17 -3.60 -10.12
CA THR A 219 31.72 -3.79 -10.16
C THR A 219 30.99 -2.90 -9.14
N MET A 220 31.54 -2.80 -7.91
CA MET A 220 30.97 -1.93 -6.87
C MET A 220 31.10 -0.44 -7.20
N GLN A 221 32.20 0.00 -7.81
CA GLN A 221 32.34 1.38 -8.29
C GLN A 221 31.34 1.71 -9.40
N VAL A 222 31.12 0.78 -10.34
CA VAL A 222 30.12 0.93 -11.39
C VAL A 222 28.71 1.04 -10.78
N LEU A 223 28.39 0.20 -9.79
CA LEU A 223 27.11 0.26 -9.08
C LEU A 223 26.93 1.57 -8.30
N ASP A 224 27.95 2.08 -7.62
CA ASP A 224 27.88 3.36 -6.91
C ASP A 224 27.58 4.51 -7.88
N LYS A 225 28.29 4.56 -9.02
CA LYS A 225 28.03 5.55 -10.07
C LYS A 225 26.62 5.41 -10.64
N PHE A 226 26.14 4.19 -10.84
CA PHE A 226 24.80 3.91 -11.33
C PHE A 226 23.72 4.40 -10.36
N LEU A 227 23.83 4.08 -9.07
CA LEU A 227 22.85 4.47 -8.06
C LEU A 227 22.84 5.99 -7.79
N ARG A 228 23.98 6.68 -8.00
CA ARG A 228 24.09 8.13 -7.85
C ARG A 228 23.74 8.92 -9.11
N ASN A 229 23.43 8.26 -10.22
CA ASN A 229 23.21 8.95 -11.49
C ASN A 229 21.89 9.75 -11.49
N LYS A 230 21.99 11.06 -11.21
CA LYS A 230 20.86 11.98 -11.19
C LYS A 230 20.18 12.16 -12.55
N GLU A 231 20.89 11.93 -13.66
CA GLU A 231 20.32 12.04 -15.01
C GLU A 231 19.28 10.96 -15.30
N GLN A 232 19.32 9.85 -14.55
CA GLN A 232 18.37 8.74 -14.69
C GLN A 232 17.19 8.83 -13.74
N LEU A 233 17.11 9.89 -12.92
CA LEU A 233 15.98 10.10 -12.02
C LEU A 233 14.77 10.58 -12.82
N PRO A 234 13.60 9.93 -12.68
CA PRO A 234 12.38 10.40 -13.33
C PRO A 234 11.99 11.79 -12.81
N ASP A 235 11.40 12.63 -13.65
CA ASP A 235 10.78 13.88 -13.20
C ASP A 235 9.71 13.61 -12.15
N VAL A 236 9.53 14.52 -11.18
CA VAL A 236 8.49 14.38 -10.15
C VAL A 236 7.11 14.18 -10.77
N ALA A 237 6.81 14.89 -11.86
CA ALA A 237 5.52 14.80 -12.55
C ALA A 237 5.28 13.43 -13.23
N SER A 238 6.33 12.68 -13.56
CA SER A 238 6.20 11.35 -14.16
C SER A 238 6.09 10.23 -13.13
N CYS A 239 6.45 10.50 -11.86
CA CYS A 239 6.32 9.57 -10.75
C CYS A 239 4.85 9.42 -10.34
N LYS A 240 4.20 8.34 -10.77
CA LYS A 240 2.78 8.09 -10.49
C LYS A 240 2.62 7.26 -9.22
N LEU A 241 1.77 7.73 -8.31
CA LEU A 241 1.32 6.96 -7.14
C LEU A 241 -0.17 6.66 -7.28
N THR A 242 -0.54 5.39 -7.32
CA THR A 242 -1.94 4.98 -7.46
C THR A 242 -2.71 5.29 -6.17
N SER A 243 -3.97 5.70 -6.31
CA SER A 243 -4.87 5.99 -5.19
C SER A 243 -4.36 7.06 -4.20
N ALA A 244 -3.47 7.96 -4.63
CA ALA A 244 -2.96 9.04 -3.77
C ALA A 244 -4.05 10.07 -3.42
N GLU A 245 -4.82 10.53 -4.41
CA GLU A 245 -5.93 11.46 -4.20
C GLU A 245 -7.29 10.77 -4.16
N HIS A 246 -7.52 9.89 -5.15
CA HIS A 246 -8.77 9.18 -5.35
C HIS A 246 -8.44 7.77 -5.82
N ARG A 247 -9.18 6.79 -5.31
CA ARG A 247 -9.01 5.38 -5.69
C ARG A 247 -10.06 4.97 -6.73
N GLU A 248 -9.69 4.08 -7.63
CA GLU A 248 -10.49 3.71 -8.82
C GLU A 248 -11.28 2.39 -8.67
N TYR A 249 -11.53 1.96 -7.45
CA TYR A 249 -12.27 0.73 -7.14
C TYR A 249 -13.20 0.95 -5.96
N LEU A 250 -14.32 0.21 -5.86
CA LEU A 250 -15.20 0.28 -4.68
C LEU A 250 -14.56 -0.42 -3.48
N ILE A 251 -14.96 -0.04 -2.26
CA ILE A 251 -14.55 -0.74 -1.03
C ILE A 251 -15.77 -1.27 -0.29
N ASP A 252 -15.77 -2.57 -0.03
CA ASP A 252 -16.80 -3.26 0.74
C ASP A 252 -16.46 -3.18 2.23
N LEU A 253 -16.79 -2.04 2.85
CA LEU A 253 -16.56 -1.84 4.27
C LEU A 253 -17.42 -2.78 5.12
N PRO A 254 -16.88 -3.26 6.26
CA PRO A 254 -17.57 -4.17 7.16
C PRO A 254 -18.73 -3.46 7.89
N VAL A 255 -19.67 -4.28 8.35
CA VAL A 255 -20.77 -3.83 9.23
C VAL A 255 -20.22 -3.52 10.63
N ASP A 256 -19.33 -4.37 11.15
CA ASP A 256 -18.64 -4.15 12.41
C ASP A 256 -17.15 -3.84 12.18
N PRO A 257 -16.74 -2.56 12.14
CA PRO A 257 -15.34 -2.17 11.97
C PRO A 257 -14.46 -2.45 13.19
N SER A 258 -15.06 -2.81 14.34
CA SER A 258 -14.29 -3.11 15.55
C SER A 258 -13.69 -4.52 15.53
N THR A 259 -14.27 -5.44 14.76
CA THR A 259 -13.86 -6.85 14.69
C THR A 259 -13.51 -7.32 13.28
N MET A 260 -14.06 -6.71 12.23
CA MET A 260 -13.90 -7.16 10.85
C MET A 260 -13.04 -6.22 10.01
N VAL A 261 -12.47 -6.75 8.93
CA VAL A 261 -11.78 -5.99 7.88
C VAL A 261 -12.67 -5.84 6.64
N PRO A 262 -12.39 -4.87 5.75
CA PRO A 262 -13.03 -4.80 4.44
C PRO A 262 -12.85 -6.09 3.63
N SER A 263 -13.81 -6.39 2.75
CA SER A 263 -13.66 -7.51 1.82
C SER A 263 -12.52 -7.25 0.82
N SER A 264 -11.88 -8.32 0.35
CA SER A 264 -10.78 -8.24 -0.61
C SER A 264 -11.14 -7.46 -1.87
N VAL A 265 -10.23 -6.60 -2.30
CA VAL A 265 -10.31 -5.90 -3.60
C VAL A 265 -9.71 -6.77 -4.69
N ILE A 266 -10.45 -6.89 -5.79
CA ILE A 266 -10.11 -7.74 -6.93
C ILE A 266 -9.85 -6.83 -8.15
N PRO A 267 -8.62 -6.79 -8.69
CA PRO A 267 -8.34 -6.07 -9.93
C PRO A 267 -9.20 -6.57 -11.09
N SER A 268 -9.54 -5.69 -12.04
CA SER A 268 -10.28 -6.09 -13.26
C SER A 268 -9.55 -7.16 -14.07
N HIS A 269 -8.23 -7.21 -13.96
CA HIS A 269 -7.35 -8.14 -14.64
C HIS A 269 -7.00 -9.40 -13.81
N ASP A 270 -7.65 -9.65 -12.66
CA ASP A 270 -7.27 -10.75 -11.73
C ASP A 270 -7.31 -12.14 -12.40
N ASN A 271 -8.28 -12.39 -13.29
CA ASN A 271 -8.35 -13.65 -14.05
C ASN A 271 -7.13 -13.86 -14.97
N VAL A 272 -6.68 -12.79 -15.64
CA VAL A 272 -5.51 -12.83 -16.53
C VAL A 272 -4.24 -12.98 -15.69
N ARG A 273 -4.16 -12.23 -14.59
CA ARG A 273 -3.08 -12.28 -13.60
C ARG A 273 -2.86 -13.67 -13.04
N LEU A 274 -3.92 -14.33 -12.55
CA LEU A 274 -3.82 -15.66 -11.96
C LEU A 274 -3.38 -16.72 -12.98
N ARG A 275 -3.91 -16.66 -14.22
CA ARG A 275 -3.46 -17.54 -15.31
C ARG A 275 -1.98 -17.32 -15.61
N LEU A 276 -1.57 -16.07 -15.81
CA LEU A 276 -0.17 -15.75 -16.11
C LEU A 276 0.77 -16.17 -14.98
N ALA A 277 0.41 -15.90 -13.72
CA ALA A 277 1.20 -16.31 -12.56
C ALA A 277 1.30 -17.84 -12.43
N ASN A 278 0.24 -18.57 -12.80
CA ASN A 278 0.25 -20.03 -12.84
C ASN A 278 1.13 -20.56 -13.97
N ASP A 279 0.95 -20.06 -15.20
CA ASP A 279 1.68 -20.49 -16.39
C ASP A 279 3.19 -20.27 -16.24
N LYS A 280 3.58 -19.16 -15.62
CA LYS A 280 4.98 -18.81 -15.30
C LYS A 280 5.52 -19.50 -14.04
N GLY A 281 4.75 -20.38 -13.40
CA GLY A 281 5.17 -21.13 -12.21
C GLY A 281 5.27 -20.31 -10.92
N LEU A 282 4.83 -19.05 -10.92
CA LEU A 282 4.99 -18.14 -9.77
C LEU A 282 4.13 -18.58 -8.58
N LEU A 283 2.91 -19.08 -8.84
CA LEU A 283 2.07 -19.64 -7.78
C LEU A 283 2.65 -20.95 -7.22
N GLN A 284 3.31 -21.75 -8.05
CA GLN A 284 4.00 -22.97 -7.60
C GLN A 284 5.17 -22.61 -6.66
N LEU A 285 6.00 -21.64 -7.07
CA LEU A 285 7.07 -21.10 -6.23
C LEU A 285 6.51 -20.53 -4.92
N ALA A 286 5.41 -19.78 -4.99
CA ALA A 286 4.75 -19.19 -3.82
C ALA A 286 4.26 -20.25 -2.83
N HIS A 287 3.64 -21.33 -3.32
CA HIS A 287 3.20 -22.43 -2.46
C HIS A 287 4.36 -23.22 -1.85
N GLN A 288 5.49 -23.34 -2.56
CA GLN A 288 6.68 -24.00 -2.02
C GLN A 288 7.34 -23.17 -0.91
N LEU A 289 7.46 -21.85 -1.10
CA LEU A 289 8.13 -20.95 -0.17
C LEU A 289 7.26 -20.53 1.01
N ALA A 290 5.95 -20.44 0.81
CA ALA A 290 4.98 -20.11 1.85
C ALA A 290 3.71 -20.95 1.64
N PRO A 291 3.71 -22.21 2.10
CA PRO A 291 2.56 -23.09 1.97
C PRO A 291 1.43 -22.70 2.93
N LEU A 292 0.19 -23.01 2.55
CA LEU A 292 -0.98 -22.83 3.42
C LEU A 292 -0.92 -23.75 4.65
N ASP A 293 -0.31 -24.93 4.50
CA ASP A 293 -0.10 -25.89 5.56
C ASP A 293 1.39 -25.96 5.87
N SER A 294 1.81 -25.43 7.03
CA SER A 294 3.20 -25.40 7.47
C SER A 294 3.81 -26.80 7.64
N SER A 295 2.99 -27.86 7.74
CA SER A 295 3.47 -29.25 7.81
C SER A 295 4.03 -29.78 6.48
N SER A 296 3.80 -29.05 5.38
CA SER A 296 4.24 -29.44 4.04
C SER A 296 5.63 -28.92 3.63
N ILE A 297 6.33 -28.19 4.51
CA ILE A 297 7.68 -27.67 4.23
C ILE A 297 8.69 -28.83 4.31
N SER A 298 9.14 -29.34 3.17
CA SER A 298 10.31 -30.21 3.09
C SER A 298 11.59 -29.36 3.13
N ILE A 299 12.32 -29.46 4.24
CA ILE A 299 13.55 -28.68 4.50
C ILE A 299 14.62 -28.93 3.42
N ASP A 300 14.63 -30.11 2.80
CA ASP A 300 15.68 -30.53 1.86
C ASP A 300 15.50 -30.02 0.42
N GLN A 301 14.41 -29.30 0.09
CA GLN A 301 14.11 -28.85 -1.28
C GLN A 301 13.53 -27.43 -1.37
N VAL A 302 13.82 -26.55 -0.41
CA VAL A 302 13.35 -25.15 -0.48
C VAL A 302 14.16 -24.38 -1.53
N CYS A 303 13.46 -23.66 -2.42
CA CYS A 303 14.12 -22.78 -3.39
C CYS A 303 14.98 -21.73 -2.64
N ASP A 304 16.22 -21.53 -3.07
CA ASP A 304 17.10 -20.52 -2.49
C ASP A 304 16.51 -19.12 -2.71
N VAL A 305 16.35 -18.34 -1.63
CA VAL A 305 15.76 -16.99 -1.65
C VAL A 305 16.72 -15.90 -1.16
N ARG A 306 18.01 -16.20 -0.97
CA ARG A 306 18.99 -15.24 -0.43
C ARG A 306 19.11 -13.94 -1.22
N ASP A 307 18.95 -14.02 -2.55
CA ASP A 307 18.90 -12.85 -3.43
C ASP A 307 17.64 -12.00 -3.20
N LEU A 308 16.48 -12.61 -2.96
CA LEU A 308 15.24 -11.92 -2.58
C LEU A 308 15.32 -11.33 -1.17
N ASP A 309 15.96 -12.03 -0.23
CA ASP A 309 16.25 -11.51 1.11
C ASP A 309 17.19 -10.30 1.05
N LEU A 310 18.21 -10.35 0.19
CA LEU A 310 19.09 -9.21 -0.06
C LEU A 310 18.32 -8.02 -0.62
N LEU A 311 17.38 -8.23 -1.55
CA LEU A 311 16.52 -7.17 -2.05
C LEU A 311 15.65 -6.55 -0.94
N CYS A 312 15.12 -7.36 -0.02
CA CYS A 312 14.39 -6.84 1.14
C CYS A 312 15.30 -5.98 2.02
N GLN A 313 16.55 -6.41 2.24
CA GLN A 313 17.55 -5.67 3.01
C GLN A 313 18.01 -4.37 2.35
N LEU A 314 18.06 -4.32 1.01
CA LEU A 314 18.30 -3.09 0.26
C LEU A 314 17.08 -2.17 0.33
N ALA A 315 15.87 -2.70 0.21
CA ALA A 315 14.63 -1.93 0.25
C ALA A 315 14.41 -1.21 1.59
N VAL A 316 14.66 -1.89 2.73
CA VAL A 316 14.56 -1.24 4.05
C VAL A 316 15.54 -0.08 4.22
N ARG A 317 16.74 -0.17 3.62
CA ARG A 317 17.75 0.90 3.67
C ARG A 317 17.42 2.03 2.71
N ALA A 318 17.00 1.70 1.49
CA ALA A 318 16.60 2.67 0.48
C ALA A 318 15.43 3.52 0.97
N MET A 319 14.47 2.88 1.65
CA MET A 319 13.28 3.54 2.16
C MET A 319 13.38 3.98 3.61
N ASP A 320 14.47 3.73 4.35
CA ASP A 320 14.50 3.92 5.81
C ASP A 320 13.22 3.37 6.49
N CYS A 321 12.98 2.08 6.31
CA CYS A 321 11.82 1.36 6.83
C CYS A 321 12.25 0.22 7.75
N SER A 322 11.41 -0.12 8.72
CA SER A 322 11.64 -1.23 9.64
C SER A 322 11.56 -2.61 8.96
N ASN A 323 10.62 -2.80 8.02
CA ASN A 323 10.40 -4.11 7.39
C ASN A 323 10.23 -4.00 5.87
N ALA A 324 10.67 -5.03 5.15
CA ALA A 324 10.35 -5.23 3.74
C ALA A 324 9.89 -6.66 3.46
N PHE A 325 9.11 -6.81 2.39
CA PHE A 325 8.52 -8.07 1.96
C PHE A 325 8.51 -8.15 0.43
N VAL A 326 8.94 -9.29 -0.10
CA VAL A 326 8.65 -9.70 -1.48
C VAL A 326 7.53 -10.72 -1.43
N THR A 327 6.44 -10.47 -2.15
CA THR A 327 5.24 -11.32 -2.10
C THR A 327 4.68 -11.63 -3.47
N VAL A 328 3.96 -12.75 -3.57
CA VAL A 328 3.11 -13.10 -4.73
C VAL A 328 1.68 -13.26 -4.25
N MET A 329 0.75 -12.58 -4.92
CA MET A 329 -0.67 -12.62 -4.55
C MET A 329 -1.33 -13.84 -5.21
N GLY A 330 -1.90 -14.72 -4.41
CA GLY A 330 -2.79 -15.79 -4.87
C GLY A 330 -4.22 -15.29 -5.09
N ILE A 331 -5.18 -16.22 -5.05
CA ILE A 331 -6.60 -15.88 -5.11
C ILE A 331 -7.12 -15.33 -3.77
N ASN A 332 -6.83 -16.06 -2.69
CA ASN A 332 -7.33 -15.80 -1.33
C ASN A 332 -6.23 -15.42 -0.34
N HIS A 333 -4.96 -15.53 -0.72
CA HIS A 333 -3.84 -15.29 0.18
C HIS A 333 -2.70 -14.56 -0.54
N ASN A 334 -1.89 -13.84 0.22
CA ASN A 334 -0.62 -13.29 -0.21
C ASN A 334 0.51 -14.11 0.42
N HIS A 335 1.40 -14.61 -0.43
CA HIS A 335 2.50 -15.49 -0.04
C HIS A 335 3.76 -14.65 0.12
N VAL A 336 4.38 -14.68 1.30
CA VAL A 336 5.64 -13.98 1.57
C VAL A 336 6.79 -14.85 1.10
N LEU A 337 7.47 -14.43 0.02
CA LEU A 337 8.59 -15.18 -0.55
C LEU A 337 9.91 -14.88 0.17
N ALA A 338 10.09 -13.62 0.58
CA ALA A 338 11.25 -13.13 1.32
C ALA A 338 10.85 -11.95 2.20
N THR A 339 11.54 -11.76 3.33
CA THR A 339 11.25 -10.67 4.26
C THR A 339 12.40 -10.38 5.21
N THR A 340 12.53 -9.11 5.63
CA THR A 340 13.43 -8.75 6.74
C THR A 340 12.83 -9.02 8.12
N ASN A 341 11.54 -9.37 8.22
CA ASN A 341 10.88 -9.65 9.49
C ASN A 341 10.81 -11.16 9.74
N PRO A 342 11.55 -11.71 10.73
CA PRO A 342 11.55 -13.14 11.00
C PRO A 342 10.16 -13.72 11.32
N GLY A 343 9.26 -12.93 11.92
CA GLY A 343 7.90 -13.35 12.25
C GLY A 343 7.00 -13.59 11.03
N PHE A 344 7.45 -13.19 9.84
CA PHE A 344 6.73 -13.37 8.57
C PHE A 344 7.46 -14.27 7.57
N GLN A 345 8.57 -14.89 7.97
CA GLN A 345 9.23 -15.89 7.12
C GLN A 345 8.27 -17.05 6.83
N HIS A 346 8.16 -17.42 5.55
CA HIS A 346 7.22 -18.44 5.06
C HIS A 346 5.74 -18.16 5.37
N ALA A 347 5.38 -16.91 5.71
CA ALA A 347 4.02 -16.57 6.08
C ALA A 347 3.10 -16.51 4.86
N VAL A 348 1.87 -16.97 5.08
CA VAL A 348 0.75 -16.80 4.15
C VAL A 348 -0.33 -15.99 4.82
N VAL A 349 -0.62 -14.82 4.26
CA VAL A 349 -1.54 -13.85 4.86
C VAL A 349 -2.85 -13.86 4.05
N PRO A 350 -4.03 -14.02 4.67
CA PRO A 350 -5.31 -13.90 3.96
C PRO A 350 -5.38 -12.58 3.19
N ARG A 351 -5.89 -12.59 1.95
CA ARG A 351 -5.82 -11.44 1.04
C ARG A 351 -6.46 -10.19 1.64
N GLU A 352 -7.60 -10.33 2.31
CA GLU A 352 -8.30 -9.25 3.02
C GLU A 352 -7.50 -8.65 4.20
N GLN A 353 -6.50 -9.38 4.70
CA GLN A 353 -5.57 -8.94 5.74
C GLN A 353 -4.30 -8.29 5.15
N THR A 354 -4.32 -7.86 3.90
CA THR A 354 -3.14 -7.27 3.24
C THR A 354 -3.42 -5.88 2.69
N ILE A 355 -2.39 -5.02 2.74
CA ILE A 355 -2.35 -3.78 1.97
C ILE A 355 -1.90 -4.07 0.52
N CYS A 356 -1.08 -5.12 0.31
CA CYS A 356 -0.53 -5.51 -0.99
C CYS A 356 -1.59 -5.71 -2.09
N GLN A 357 -2.79 -6.16 -1.74
CA GLN A 357 -3.90 -6.28 -2.69
C GLN A 357 -4.28 -4.94 -3.36
N HIS A 358 -4.04 -3.81 -2.68
CA HIS A 358 -4.30 -2.46 -3.21
C HIS A 358 -3.18 -2.01 -4.16
N THR A 359 -1.94 -2.47 -3.94
CA THR A 359 -0.80 -2.21 -4.84
C THR A 359 -1.01 -2.89 -6.20
N ILE A 360 -1.44 -4.16 -6.21
CA ILE A 360 -1.62 -4.91 -7.47
C ILE A 360 -2.86 -4.50 -8.28
N MET A 361 -3.62 -3.49 -7.85
CA MET A 361 -4.75 -2.97 -8.63
C MET A 361 -4.27 -2.29 -9.91
N THR A 362 -3.02 -1.82 -9.95
CA THR A 362 -2.41 -1.12 -11.09
C THR A 362 -0.93 -1.49 -11.23
N THR A 363 -0.29 -1.04 -12.30
CA THR A 363 1.17 -1.17 -12.49
C THR A 363 1.96 -0.05 -11.79
N SER A 364 1.30 0.93 -11.19
CA SER A 364 1.96 2.02 -10.46
C SER A 364 2.10 1.70 -8.96
N PRO A 365 3.13 2.23 -8.29
CA PRO A 365 3.32 2.09 -6.84
C PRO A 365 2.14 2.61 -6.03
N PHE A 366 1.92 2.02 -4.86
CA PHE A 366 0.88 2.42 -3.89
C PHE A 366 1.53 2.79 -2.57
N VAL A 367 1.11 3.92 -2.01
CA VAL A 367 1.58 4.39 -0.70
C VAL A 367 0.38 4.67 0.19
N ALA A 368 0.47 4.25 1.44
CA ALA A 368 -0.49 4.59 2.48
C ALA A 368 0.23 5.24 3.67
N THR A 369 -0.15 6.48 3.95
CA THR A 369 0.22 7.21 5.16
C THR A 369 -0.89 7.01 6.18
N HIS A 370 -0.50 6.72 7.43
CA HIS A 370 -1.42 6.39 8.51
C HIS A 370 -2.41 5.24 8.19
N PRO A 371 -1.97 4.02 7.85
CA PRO A 371 -2.90 2.89 7.65
C PRO A 371 -3.81 2.62 8.85
N GLU A 372 -3.38 2.93 10.08
CA GLU A 372 -4.22 2.85 11.28
C GLU A 372 -5.44 3.81 11.25
N ALA A 373 -5.36 4.87 10.46
CA ALA A 373 -6.31 5.96 10.39
C ALA A 373 -7.18 5.87 9.13
N ASP A 374 -6.95 4.85 8.30
CA ASP A 374 -7.59 4.61 7.02
C ASP A 374 -8.61 3.47 7.15
N VAL A 375 -9.85 3.73 6.73
CA VAL A 375 -10.95 2.75 6.77
C VAL A 375 -10.64 1.46 6.00
N ARG A 376 -9.69 1.49 5.06
CA ARG A 376 -9.26 0.31 4.31
C ARG A 376 -8.39 -0.62 5.15
N PHE A 377 -7.64 -0.09 6.12
CA PHE A 377 -6.50 -0.79 6.72
C PHE A 377 -6.52 -0.86 8.25
N HIS A 378 -7.24 0.02 8.95
CA HIS A 378 -7.09 0.20 10.39
C HIS A 378 -7.28 -1.07 11.23
N LYS A 379 -8.07 -2.02 10.73
CA LYS A 379 -8.38 -3.28 11.41
C LYS A 379 -7.55 -4.48 10.93
N ILE A 380 -6.73 -4.32 9.88
CA ILE A 380 -5.84 -5.35 9.37
C ILE A 380 -4.85 -5.77 10.46
N MET A 381 -4.67 -7.09 10.65
CA MET A 381 -3.85 -7.63 11.74
C MET A 381 -2.39 -7.15 11.66
N PRO A 382 -1.66 -7.28 10.52
CA PRO A 382 -0.31 -6.73 10.39
C PRO A 382 -0.18 -5.24 10.72
N VAL A 383 -1.18 -4.42 10.39
CA VAL A 383 -1.17 -2.97 10.71
C VAL A 383 -1.09 -2.76 12.21
N LYS A 384 -1.83 -3.57 12.99
CA LYS A 384 -1.81 -3.49 14.45
C LYS A 384 -0.58 -4.15 15.05
N ALA A 385 -0.24 -5.35 14.61
CA ALA A 385 0.85 -6.14 15.17
C ALA A 385 2.22 -5.47 14.98
N LEU A 386 2.43 -4.80 13.86
CA LEU A 386 3.67 -4.09 13.54
C LEU A 386 3.59 -2.58 13.80
N SER A 387 2.45 -2.09 14.31
CA SER A 387 2.19 -0.65 14.48
C SER A 387 2.47 0.16 13.20
N ILE A 388 2.00 -0.33 12.05
CA ILE A 388 2.30 0.26 10.73
C ILE A 388 1.67 1.65 10.62
N ARG A 389 2.51 2.66 10.40
CA ARG A 389 2.11 4.06 10.14
C ARG A 389 2.50 4.53 8.74
N PHE A 390 3.35 3.77 8.06
CA PHE A 390 3.71 3.98 6.66
C PHE A 390 3.80 2.64 5.92
N TYR A 391 3.19 2.58 4.74
CA TYR A 391 3.33 1.47 3.79
C TYR A 391 3.68 2.05 2.42
N VAL A 392 4.64 1.44 1.75
CA VAL A 392 4.91 1.65 0.32
C VAL A 392 5.02 0.29 -0.37
N GLY A 393 4.36 0.13 -1.50
CA GLY A 393 4.42 -1.09 -2.30
C GLY A 393 4.64 -0.78 -3.76
N PHE A 394 5.64 -1.41 -4.36
CA PHE A 394 5.89 -1.41 -5.78
C PHE A 394 5.45 -2.77 -6.35
N PRO A 395 4.67 -2.78 -7.44
CA PRO A 395 4.16 -4.03 -7.98
C PRO A 395 5.28 -4.86 -8.64
N VAL A 396 5.33 -6.14 -8.31
CA VAL A 396 6.10 -7.13 -9.07
C VAL A 396 5.36 -7.39 -10.37
N LEU A 397 5.95 -6.98 -11.48
CA LEU A 397 5.38 -7.06 -12.82
C LEU A 397 5.87 -8.30 -13.58
N VAL A 398 4.98 -8.86 -14.38
CA VAL A 398 5.27 -9.89 -15.38
C VAL A 398 4.73 -9.43 -16.72
N SER A 399 5.60 -9.36 -17.71
CA SER A 399 5.24 -8.93 -19.05
C SER A 399 4.53 -10.05 -19.82
N LYS A 400 3.50 -9.66 -20.57
CA LYS A 400 2.70 -10.52 -21.41
C LYS A 400 2.49 -9.84 -22.76
N ILE A 401 2.55 -10.63 -23.83
CA ILE A 401 2.20 -10.17 -25.18
C ILE A 401 0.72 -10.51 -25.42
N ASP A 402 -0.07 -9.55 -25.87
CA ASP A 402 -1.45 -9.75 -26.29
C ASP A 402 -1.54 -10.41 -27.68
N ASP A 403 -2.76 -10.79 -28.09
CA ASP A 403 -3.00 -11.39 -29.41
C ASP A 403 -2.65 -10.45 -30.58
N SER A 404 -2.50 -9.15 -30.31
CA SER A 404 -2.11 -8.12 -31.29
C SER A 404 -0.60 -7.88 -31.33
N GLY A 405 0.19 -8.59 -30.52
CA GLY A 405 1.65 -8.44 -30.43
C GLY A 405 2.12 -7.31 -29.52
N ASN A 406 1.23 -6.64 -28.78
CA ASN A 406 1.61 -5.60 -27.83
C ASN A 406 2.03 -6.21 -26.50
N GLU A 407 3.19 -5.82 -26.00
CA GLU A 407 3.65 -6.18 -24.67
C GLU A 407 3.04 -5.25 -23.62
N PHE A 408 2.50 -5.83 -22.55
CA PHE A 408 1.96 -5.12 -21.41
C PHE A 408 2.29 -5.86 -20.11
N ASP A 409 2.41 -5.10 -19.03
CA ASP A 409 2.77 -5.62 -17.73
C ASP A 409 1.54 -5.96 -16.88
N ILE A 410 1.60 -7.09 -16.19
CA ILE A 410 0.60 -7.52 -15.23
C ILE A 410 1.22 -7.59 -13.83
N PRO A 411 0.67 -6.89 -12.83
CA PRO A 411 1.13 -6.97 -11.45
C PRO A 411 0.72 -8.31 -10.84
N VAL A 412 1.66 -9.11 -10.35
CA VAL A 412 1.43 -10.43 -9.76
C VAL A 412 1.68 -10.48 -8.25
N GLY A 413 2.37 -9.47 -7.71
CA GLY A 413 2.86 -9.43 -6.35
C GLY A 413 3.41 -8.06 -5.99
N THR A 414 4.17 -7.95 -4.91
CA THR A 414 4.73 -6.67 -4.44
C THR A 414 6.12 -6.83 -3.84
N LEU A 415 7.00 -5.88 -4.09
CA LEU A 415 8.06 -5.52 -3.14
C LEU A 415 7.52 -4.34 -2.32
N CYS A 416 7.32 -4.53 -1.03
CA CYS A 416 6.77 -3.50 -0.16
C CYS A 416 7.58 -3.30 1.10
N CYS A 417 7.51 -2.09 1.66
CA CYS A 417 8.12 -1.72 2.93
C CYS A 417 7.09 -1.16 3.89
N THR A 418 7.29 -1.43 5.18
CA THR A 418 6.44 -0.93 6.26
C THR A 418 7.27 -0.32 7.37
N ASP A 419 6.72 0.72 7.99
CA ASP A 419 7.38 1.41 9.08
C ASP A 419 6.39 1.94 10.12
N SER A 420 6.87 2.11 11.35
CA SER A 420 6.09 2.67 12.46
C SER A 420 6.05 4.20 12.46
N THR A 421 6.77 4.86 11.54
CA THR A 421 6.78 6.32 11.41
C THR A 421 6.03 6.74 10.15
N ALA A 422 5.01 7.59 10.32
CA ALA A 422 4.21 8.08 9.21
C ALA A 422 5.01 9.03 8.30
N ARG A 423 4.81 8.88 6.98
CA ARG A 423 5.44 9.72 5.94
C ARG A 423 4.45 10.01 4.83
N GLY A 424 4.39 11.27 4.41
CA GLY A 424 3.50 11.75 3.34
C GLY A 424 4.21 11.97 1.99
N GLU A 425 5.52 11.75 1.94
CA GLU A 425 6.34 12.09 0.78
C GLU A 425 7.36 10.96 0.52
N LEU A 426 7.69 10.75 -0.76
CA LEU A 426 8.81 9.92 -1.20
C LEU A 426 9.77 10.80 -2.01
N THR A 427 11.06 10.62 -1.85
CA THR A 427 12.01 11.32 -2.72
C THR A 427 12.10 10.65 -4.09
N ARG A 428 12.60 11.38 -5.11
CA ARG A 428 12.83 10.80 -6.46
C ARG A 428 13.81 9.64 -6.41
N THR A 429 14.87 9.76 -5.62
CA THR A 429 15.85 8.68 -5.41
C THR A 429 15.17 7.46 -4.78
N GLN A 430 14.39 7.63 -3.71
CA GLN A 430 13.62 6.53 -3.09
C GLN A 430 12.71 5.83 -4.10
N TYR A 431 11.95 6.61 -4.88
CA TYR A 431 11.06 6.07 -5.91
C TYR A 431 11.83 5.25 -6.94
N ARG A 432 12.91 5.81 -7.51
CA ARG A 432 13.70 5.16 -8.56
C ARG A 432 14.42 3.92 -8.05
N THR A 433 15.01 3.97 -6.86
CA THR A 433 15.68 2.82 -6.25
C THR A 433 14.69 1.69 -6.00
N MET A 434 13.51 1.96 -5.45
CA MET A 434 12.50 0.92 -5.24
C MET A 434 11.97 0.33 -6.54
N GLU A 435 11.81 1.16 -7.59
CA GLU A 435 11.46 0.68 -8.92
C GLU A 435 12.52 -0.30 -9.45
N GLN A 436 13.81 0.05 -9.35
CA GLN A 436 14.91 -0.83 -9.77
C GLN A 436 14.98 -2.13 -8.96
N LEU A 437 14.85 -2.05 -7.63
CA LEU A 437 14.83 -3.23 -6.75
C LEU A 437 13.64 -4.15 -7.09
N THR A 438 12.46 -3.57 -7.36
CA THR A 438 11.26 -4.34 -7.72
C THR A 438 11.40 -5.01 -9.08
N ASN A 439 12.00 -4.33 -10.06
CA ASN A 439 12.31 -4.91 -11.37
C ASN A 439 13.30 -6.09 -11.25
N THR A 440 14.30 -5.98 -10.37
CA THR A 440 15.19 -7.10 -10.06
C THR A 440 14.42 -8.26 -9.42
N ALA A 441 13.54 -7.97 -8.45
CA ALA A 441 12.68 -8.97 -7.82
C ALA A 441 11.80 -9.69 -8.86
N SER A 442 11.15 -8.95 -9.76
CA SER A 442 10.35 -9.48 -10.87
C SER A 442 11.10 -10.50 -11.73
N ARG A 443 12.34 -10.18 -12.09
CA ARG A 443 13.18 -11.08 -12.90
C ARG A 443 13.63 -12.30 -12.09
N LEU A 444 14.05 -12.12 -10.84
CA LEU A 444 14.52 -13.22 -9.98
C LEU A 444 13.40 -14.23 -9.69
N ILE A 445 12.21 -13.76 -9.35
CA ILE A 445 11.05 -14.62 -9.06
C ILE A 445 10.69 -15.45 -10.31
N GLN A 446 10.70 -14.84 -11.50
CA GLN A 446 10.46 -15.56 -12.75
C GLN A 446 11.54 -16.59 -13.06
N LEU A 447 12.83 -16.27 -12.84
CA LEU A 447 13.94 -17.21 -13.02
C LEU A 447 13.80 -18.42 -12.09
N LYS A 448 13.54 -18.18 -10.80
CA LYS A 448 13.35 -19.24 -9.80
C LYS A 448 12.13 -20.10 -10.10
N ALA A 449 11.01 -19.49 -10.50
CA ALA A 449 9.81 -20.22 -10.88
C ALA A 449 10.04 -21.13 -12.10
N LYS A 450 10.78 -20.65 -13.10
CA LYS A 450 11.18 -21.45 -14.26
C LYS A 450 12.09 -22.62 -13.85
N GLN A 451 13.10 -22.37 -13.03
CA GLN A 451 14.00 -23.41 -12.52
C GLN A 451 13.24 -24.51 -11.77
N LEU A 452 12.25 -24.12 -10.95
CA LEU A 452 11.40 -25.05 -10.22
C LEU A 452 10.56 -25.92 -11.18
N GLN A 453 9.93 -25.32 -12.19
CA GLN A 453 9.17 -26.06 -13.20
C GLN A 453 10.04 -27.05 -13.99
N ASP A 454 11.25 -26.63 -14.36
CA ASP A 454 12.22 -27.48 -15.07
C ASP A 454 12.68 -28.66 -14.19
N GLN A 455 12.83 -28.46 -12.88
CA GLN A 455 13.16 -29.52 -11.92
C GLN A 455 12.01 -30.52 -11.76
N THR A 456 10.77 -30.05 -11.60
CA THR A 456 9.58 -30.93 -11.51
C THR A 456 9.43 -31.78 -12.77
N THR A 457 9.57 -31.17 -13.95
CA THR A 457 9.46 -31.87 -15.24
C THR A 457 10.53 -32.96 -15.41
N LYS A 458 11.75 -32.72 -14.89
CA LYS A 458 12.84 -33.71 -14.92
C LYS A 458 12.59 -34.89 -13.95
N LEU A 459 11.97 -34.64 -12.80
CA LEU A 459 11.62 -35.68 -11.83
C LEU A 459 10.52 -36.60 -12.37
N ASP A 460 9.47 -36.02 -12.98
CA ASP A 460 8.38 -36.80 -13.57
C ASP A 460 8.87 -37.72 -14.69
N LYS A 461 9.79 -37.24 -15.53
CA LYS A 461 10.43 -38.04 -16.60
C LYS A 461 11.36 -39.14 -16.10
N ARG A 462 11.85 -39.07 -14.85
CA ARG A 462 12.67 -40.13 -14.22
C ARG A 462 11.83 -41.17 -13.49
N ALA A 463 10.58 -40.83 -13.15
CA ALA A 463 9.64 -41.72 -12.48
C ALA A 463 8.79 -42.55 -13.47
N MET A 464 8.72 -42.13 -14.74
CA MET A 464 8.23 -42.92 -15.88
C MET A 464 9.36 -43.75 -16.49
#